data_AF-A0A1P8YLL6-F1
#
_entry.id   AF-A0A1P8YLL6-F1
#
_cell.length_a   1.000
_cell.length_b   1.000
_cell.length_c   1.000
_cell.angle_alpha   90.00
_cell.angle_beta   90.00
_cell.angle_gamma   90.00
#
_symmetry.space_group_name_H-M   'P 1'
#
loop_
_entity.id
_entity.type
_entity.pdbx_description
1 polymer ?
#
loop_
_entity_poly.entity_id
_entity_poly.type
_entity_poly.pdbx_seq_one_letter_code
_entity_poly.pdbx_strand_id
1 'polypeptide(L)'
;MPLLLAGLKKYRALAEAARVTAATPGREEVVMLVDPYRVISEHRPEVALLIDGTEVARVGFDLRIAFGMCETAVAVRLGAIDSIDCEAGALAVDLSVPGGEKLLHGEAEYSVRREVRPPIMIPVDPRPECRP
;
A
#
# COMPACT_ATOMS: atom_id res chain seq x y z
N MET A 1 17.76 4.75 3.14
CA MET A 1 18.55 4.47 1.91
C MET A 1 18.27 5.57 0.90
N PRO A 2 19.25 6.07 0.13
CA PRO A 2 18.97 7.07 -0.90
C PRO A 2 18.01 6.51 -1.95
N LEU A 3 17.04 7.32 -2.38
CA LEU A 3 15.94 6.95 -3.29
C LEU A 3 16.43 6.18 -4.53
N LEU A 4 17.56 6.61 -5.10
CA LEU A 4 18.18 6.00 -6.27
C LEU A 4 18.58 4.54 -6.01
N LEU A 5 19.16 4.24 -4.85
CA LEU A 5 19.63 2.90 -4.51
C LEU A 5 18.45 1.96 -4.23
N ALA A 6 17.37 2.46 -3.65
CA ALA A 6 16.12 1.73 -3.50
C ALA A 6 15.51 1.41 -4.88
N GLY A 7 15.44 2.41 -5.77
CA GLY A 7 14.96 2.24 -7.14
C GLY A 7 15.76 1.20 -7.92
N LEU A 8 17.10 1.25 -7.85
CA LEU A 8 17.98 0.27 -8.51
C LEU A 8 17.78 -1.16 -8.01
N LYS A 9 17.55 -1.33 -6.70
CA LYS A 9 17.25 -2.66 -6.13
C LYS A 9 15.94 -3.22 -6.68
N LYS A 10 14.89 -2.40 -6.72
CA LYS A 10 13.57 -2.80 -7.24
C LYS A 10 13.62 -3.09 -8.73
N TYR A 11 14.35 -2.28 -9.51
CA TYR A 11 14.60 -2.56 -10.92
C TYR A 11 15.33 -3.89 -11.14
N ARG A 12 16.36 -4.20 -10.34
CA ARG A 12 17.06 -5.50 -10.43
C ARG A 12 16.12 -6.67 -10.14
N ALA A 13 15.22 -6.54 -9.18
CA ALA A 13 14.21 -7.55 -8.88
C ALA A 13 13.23 -7.75 -10.06
N LEU A 14 12.72 -6.65 -10.65
CA LEU A 14 11.89 -6.69 -11.86
C LEU A 14 12.60 -7.37 -13.03
N ALA A 15 13.86 -6.99 -13.28
CA ALA A 15 14.64 -7.57 -14.37
C ALA A 15 14.88 -9.07 -14.19
N GLU A 16 15.11 -9.53 -12.95
CA GLU A 16 15.24 -10.97 -12.70
C GLU A 16 13.91 -11.71 -12.83
N ALA A 17 12.82 -11.16 -12.30
CA ALA A 17 11.47 -11.71 -12.48
C ALA A 17 11.11 -11.84 -13.97
N ALA A 18 11.45 -10.83 -14.77
CA ALA A 18 11.23 -10.85 -16.21
C ALA A 18 12.00 -11.99 -16.89
N ARG A 19 13.30 -12.16 -16.58
CA ARG A 19 14.11 -13.26 -17.13
C ARG A 19 13.57 -14.63 -16.74
N VAL A 20 13.23 -14.80 -15.47
CA VAL A 20 12.74 -16.08 -14.92
C VAL A 20 11.41 -16.47 -15.55
N THR A 21 10.46 -15.54 -15.63
CA THR A 21 9.12 -15.79 -16.16
C THR A 21 9.11 -15.92 -17.69
N ALA A 22 10.04 -15.27 -18.39
CA ALA A 22 10.25 -15.51 -19.83
C ALA A 22 10.80 -16.91 -20.10
N ALA A 23 11.71 -17.42 -19.24
CA ALA A 23 12.31 -18.75 -19.38
C ALA A 23 11.37 -19.89 -18.95
N THR A 24 10.35 -19.61 -18.11
CA THR A 24 9.42 -20.61 -17.58
C THR A 24 7.97 -20.20 -17.85
N PRO A 25 7.39 -20.61 -18.99
CA PRO A 25 5.99 -20.31 -19.31
C PRO A 25 5.02 -20.81 -18.23
N GLY A 26 4.06 -19.97 -17.84
CA GLY A 26 3.09 -20.25 -16.77
C GLY A 26 3.55 -19.84 -15.37
N ARG A 27 4.81 -19.44 -15.19
CA ARG A 27 5.30 -18.87 -13.93
C ARG A 27 4.89 -17.40 -13.79
N GLU A 28 4.47 -17.03 -12.59
CA GLU A 28 4.21 -15.67 -12.16
C GLU A 28 5.20 -15.29 -11.06
N GLU A 29 5.73 -14.08 -11.11
CA GLU A 29 6.56 -13.50 -10.06
C GLU A 29 5.99 -12.16 -9.64
N VAL A 30 5.78 -11.95 -8.34
CA VAL A 30 5.27 -10.70 -7.79
C VAL A 30 6.43 -9.86 -7.29
N VAL A 31 6.54 -8.62 -7.77
CA VAL A 31 7.63 -7.70 -7.41
C VAL A 31 7.07 -6.42 -6.78
N MET A 32 7.49 -6.13 -5.55
CA MET A 32 7.13 -4.91 -4.84
C MET A 32 7.86 -3.67 -5.41
N LEU A 33 7.10 -2.64 -5.77
CA LEU A 33 7.59 -1.38 -6.34
C LEU A 33 7.59 -0.23 -5.33
N VAL A 34 6.59 -0.17 -4.46
CA VAL A 34 6.46 0.88 -3.45
C VAL A 34 6.41 0.20 -2.08
N ASP A 35 7.25 0.70 -1.17
CA ASP A 35 7.26 0.17 0.20
C ASP A 35 6.01 0.67 0.93
N PRO A 36 5.42 -0.12 1.84
CA PRO A 36 4.28 0.32 2.63
C PRO A 36 4.57 1.64 3.33
N TYR A 37 3.61 2.55 3.28
CA TYR A 37 3.70 3.81 4.00
C TYR A 37 2.43 4.06 4.79
N ARG A 38 2.59 4.47 6.05
CA ARG A 38 1.49 4.72 6.97
C ARG A 38 1.41 6.20 7.31
N VAL A 39 0.25 6.78 7.06
CA VAL A 39 -0.15 8.10 7.51
C VAL A 39 -1.01 7.93 8.76
N ILE A 40 -0.70 8.68 9.81
CA ILE A 40 -1.53 8.75 11.02
C ILE A 40 -1.98 10.20 11.16
N SER A 41 -3.27 10.39 11.36
CA SER A 41 -3.89 11.67 11.70
C SER A 41 -4.58 11.55 13.05
N GLU A 42 -4.30 12.49 13.94
CA GLU A 42 -4.91 12.57 15.26
C GLU A 42 -5.69 13.88 15.37
N HIS A 43 -6.93 13.78 15.83
CA HIS A 43 -7.84 14.90 15.97
C HIS A 43 -8.48 14.88 17.35
N ARG A 44 -8.82 16.07 17.86
CA ARG A 44 -9.53 16.22 19.14
C ARG A 44 -10.84 16.98 18.95
N PRO A 45 -11.85 16.35 18.33
CA PRO A 45 -13.15 16.98 18.17
C PRO A 45 -13.87 17.12 19.53
N GLU A 46 -14.75 18.10 19.62
CA GLU A 46 -15.53 18.39 20.83
C GLU A 46 -17.01 18.57 20.46
N VAL A 47 -17.90 18.11 21.33
CA VAL A 47 -19.35 18.30 21.20
C VAL A 47 -19.87 19.05 22.41
N ALA A 48 -20.60 20.14 22.16
CA ALA A 48 -21.32 20.86 23.21
C ALA A 48 -22.67 20.17 23.49
N LEU A 49 -22.98 19.96 24.77
CA LEU A 49 -24.28 19.51 25.23
C LEU A 49 -25.09 20.74 25.65
N LEU A 50 -26.25 20.92 25.05
CA LEU A 50 -27.16 22.02 25.35
C LEU A 50 -28.46 21.49 25.95
N ILE A 51 -28.98 22.21 26.95
CA ILE A 51 -30.34 22.02 27.48
C ILE A 51 -31.06 23.36 27.31
N ASP A 52 -32.22 23.34 26.64
CA ASP A 52 -33.00 24.53 26.31
C ASP A 52 -32.17 25.64 25.62
N GLY A 53 -31.23 25.24 24.77
CA GLY A 53 -30.35 26.15 24.02
C GLY A 53 -29.21 26.76 24.85
N THR A 54 -29.07 26.40 26.12
CA THR A 54 -27.94 26.79 26.96
C THR A 54 -26.91 25.66 27.01
N GLU A 55 -25.64 25.93 26.67
CA GLU A 55 -24.56 24.94 26.82
C GLU A 55 -24.36 24.61 28.31
N VAL A 56 -24.52 23.34 28.66
CA VAL A 56 -24.37 22.84 30.04
C VAL A 56 -23.08 22.04 30.24
N ALA A 57 -22.52 21.50 29.15
CA ALA A 57 -21.26 20.76 29.17
C ALA A 57 -20.63 20.71 27.78
N ARG A 58 -19.35 20.33 27.74
CA ARG A 58 -18.60 20.07 26.52
C ARG A 58 -17.81 18.78 26.69
N VAL A 59 -17.98 17.87 25.74
CA VAL A 59 -17.34 16.55 25.76
C VAL A 59 -16.30 16.50 24.65
N GLY A 60 -15.04 16.32 25.03
CA GLY A 60 -13.94 16.09 24.11
C GLY A 60 -13.80 14.63 23.74
N PHE A 61 -13.30 14.37 22.55
CA PHE A 61 -12.99 13.04 22.04
C PHE A 61 -11.58 13.02 21.46
N ASP A 62 -10.93 11.87 21.50
CA ASP A 62 -9.72 11.58 20.73
C ASP A 62 -10.12 10.72 19.53
N LEU A 63 -9.86 11.23 18.33
CA LEU A 63 -10.07 10.55 17.06
C LEU A 63 -8.73 10.28 16.41
N ARG A 64 -8.38 9.01 16.24
CA ARG A 64 -7.17 8.58 15.55
C ARG A 64 -7.55 7.85 14.26
N ILE A 65 -7.04 8.35 13.15
CA ILE A 65 -7.22 7.76 11.82
C ILE A 65 -5.85 7.33 11.33
N ALA A 66 -5.68 6.05 11.04
CA ALA A 66 -4.48 5.51 10.44
C ALA A 66 -4.80 4.99 9.04
N PHE A 67 -4.16 5.57 8.03
CA PHE A 67 -4.24 5.12 6.66
C PHE A 67 -2.90 4.50 6.26
N GLY A 68 -2.87 3.19 6.00
CA GLY A 68 -1.75 2.53 5.35
C GLY A 68 -1.99 2.53 3.85
N MET A 69 -1.07 3.09 3.06
CA MET A 69 -0.89 2.64 1.69
C MET A 69 -0.03 1.38 1.75
N CYS A 70 -0.63 0.24 1.43
CA CYS A 70 0.06 -1.04 1.50
C CYS A 70 0.87 -1.27 0.21
N GLU A 71 1.42 -2.47 0.08
CA GLU A 71 2.37 -2.83 -0.96
C GLU A 71 1.78 -2.58 -2.36
N THR A 72 2.45 -1.74 -3.15
CA THR A 72 2.21 -1.73 -4.61
C THR A 72 3.16 -2.73 -5.21
N ALA A 73 2.61 -3.85 -5.67
CA ALA A 73 3.34 -4.87 -6.38
C ALA A 73 2.85 -5.00 -7.83
N VAL A 74 3.67 -5.65 -8.64
CA VAL A 74 3.28 -6.04 -10.00
C VAL A 74 3.52 -7.52 -10.17
N ALA A 75 2.57 -8.20 -10.80
CA ALA A 75 2.77 -9.54 -11.30
C ALA A 75 3.51 -9.45 -12.65
N VAL A 76 4.53 -10.29 -12.77
CA VAL A 76 5.33 -10.44 -13.97
C VAL A 76 5.05 -11.84 -14.53
N ARG A 77 4.66 -11.89 -15.80
CA ARG A 77 4.47 -13.13 -16.56
C ARG A 77 5.06 -12.97 -17.95
N LEU A 78 5.68 -14.04 -18.45
CA LEU A 78 6.26 -14.07 -19.80
C LEU A 78 7.21 -12.88 -20.07
N GLY A 79 7.93 -12.40 -19.05
CA GLY A 79 8.85 -11.26 -19.18
C GLY A 79 8.20 -9.87 -19.16
N ALA A 80 6.90 -9.77 -18.92
CA ALA A 80 6.15 -8.52 -18.91
C ALA A 80 5.34 -8.35 -17.62
N ILE A 81 5.09 -7.10 -17.25
CA ILE A 81 4.11 -6.77 -16.19
C ILE A 81 2.71 -7.01 -16.76
N ASP A 82 1.97 -7.94 -16.17
CA ASP A 82 0.64 -8.35 -16.64
C ASP A 82 -0.50 -7.93 -15.70
N SER A 83 -0.23 -7.76 -14.41
CA SER A 83 -1.12 -7.10 -13.47
C SER A 83 -0.39 -6.20 -12.48
N ILE A 84 -1.08 -5.16 -12.04
CA ILE A 84 -0.74 -4.38 -10.86
C ILE A 84 -1.57 -4.94 -9.72
N ASP A 85 -0.89 -5.38 -8.68
CA ASP A 85 -1.47 -5.86 -7.43
C ASP A 85 -1.16 -4.83 -6.37
N CYS A 86 -2.16 -4.02 -6.06
CA CYS A 86 -2.06 -3.03 -5.01
C CYS A 86 -2.92 -3.51 -3.85
N GLU A 87 -2.32 -3.74 -2.70
CA GLU A 87 -3.07 -3.55 -1.46
C GLU A 87 -3.25 -2.02 -1.35
N ALA A 88 -4.34 -1.53 -1.95
CA ALA A 88 -4.58 -0.11 -2.18
C ALA A 88 -4.67 0.69 -0.88
N GLY A 89 -5.03 0.03 0.22
CA GLY A 89 -4.74 0.54 1.55
C GLY A 89 -5.45 -0.20 2.68
N ALA A 90 -5.04 0.11 3.89
CA ALA A 90 -5.71 -0.27 5.13
C ALA A 90 -6.13 1.01 5.87
N LEU A 91 -7.38 1.08 6.30
CA LEU A 91 -7.90 2.16 7.12
C LEU A 91 -8.22 1.61 8.50
N ALA A 92 -7.67 2.21 9.54
CA ALA A 92 -8.06 1.99 10.92
C ALA A 92 -8.53 3.31 11.53
N VAL A 93 -9.69 3.27 12.20
CA VAL A 93 -10.27 4.42 12.88
C VAL A 93 -10.56 4.05 14.32
N ASP A 94 -10.05 4.86 15.24
CA ASP A 94 -10.29 4.74 16.67
C ASP A 94 -10.93 6.03 17.19
N LEU A 95 -12.00 5.89 17.96
CA LEU A 95 -12.62 6.98 18.70
C LEU A 95 -12.66 6.63 20.19
N SER A 96 -12.21 7.56 21.03
CA SER A 96 -12.20 7.39 22.49
C SER A 96 -12.52 8.69 23.21
N VAL A 97 -12.86 8.59 24.49
CA VAL A 97 -12.89 9.75 25.40
C VAL A 97 -11.48 9.97 25.98
N PRO A 98 -10.99 11.21 26.14
CA PRO A 98 -9.67 11.47 26.71
C PRO A 98 -9.51 10.84 28.10
N GLY A 99 -8.49 9.98 28.26
CA GLY A 99 -8.25 9.24 29.49
C GLY A 99 -9.33 8.22 29.87
N GLY A 100 -10.29 7.98 28.98
CA GLY A 100 -11.46 7.14 29.19
C GLY A 100 -11.49 5.93 28.28
N GLU A 101 -12.71 5.48 28.00
CA GLU A 101 -12.97 4.26 27.24
C GLU A 101 -12.87 4.45 25.73
N LYS A 102 -12.61 3.34 25.03
CA LYS A 102 -12.68 3.26 23.57
C LYS A 102 -14.14 3.13 23.17
N LEU A 103 -14.63 4.11 22.41
CA LEU A 103 -16.02 4.18 21.95
C LEU A 103 -16.23 3.43 20.65
N LEU A 104 -15.27 3.54 19.72
CA LEU A 104 -15.34 2.93 18.40
C LEU A 104 -13.98 2.43 17.96
N HIS A 105 -14.00 1.31 17.26
CA HIS A 105 -12.91 0.82 16.44
C HIS A 105 -13.47 0.30 15.13
N GLY A 106 -12.87 0.66 14.01
CA GLY A 106 -13.21 0.13 12.70
C GLY A 106 -11.96 -0.05 11.85
N GLU A 107 -11.91 -1.16 11.13
CA GLU A 107 -10.83 -1.49 10.19
C GLU A 107 -11.42 -1.86 8.82
N ALA A 108 -10.73 -1.47 7.75
CA ALA A 108 -11.07 -1.84 6.39
C ALA A 108 -9.79 -2.04 5.56
N GLU A 109 -9.76 -3.12 4.80
CA GLU A 109 -8.70 -3.44 3.84
C GLU A 109 -9.22 -3.31 2.42
N TYR A 110 -8.42 -2.71 1.54
CA TYR A 110 -8.76 -2.49 0.15
C TYR A 110 -7.69 -3.12 -0.74
N SER A 111 -8.02 -4.24 -1.38
CA SER A 111 -7.13 -4.89 -2.35
C SER A 111 -7.63 -4.66 -3.77
N VAL A 112 -6.72 -4.26 -4.65
CA VAL A 112 -6.99 -3.94 -6.06
C VAL A 112 -6.00 -4.70 -6.92
N ARG A 113 -6.52 -5.69 -7.66
CA ARG A 113 -5.81 -6.30 -8.79
C ARG A 113 -6.31 -5.71 -10.09
N ARG A 114 -5.42 -5.17 -10.91
CA ARG A 114 -5.75 -4.63 -12.24
C ARG A 114 -4.82 -5.22 -13.29
N GLU A 115 -5.40 -5.94 -14.24
CA GLU A 115 -4.70 -6.38 -15.43
C GLU A 115 -4.22 -5.18 -16.24
N VAL A 116 -3.00 -5.29 -16.76
CA VAL A 116 -2.37 -4.30 -17.62
C VAL A 116 -2.49 -4.79 -19.06
N ARG A 117 -3.26 -4.04 -19.88
CA ARG A 117 -3.49 -4.38 -21.29
C ARG A 117 -3.13 -3.20 -22.20
N PRO A 118 -2.14 -3.34 -23.10
CA PRO A 118 -1.26 -4.49 -23.26
C PRO A 118 -0.25 -4.61 -22.10
N PRO A 119 0.31 -5.81 -21.83
CA PRO A 119 1.37 -5.99 -20.82
C PRO A 119 2.56 -5.06 -21.06
N ILE A 120 3.19 -4.58 -19.99
CA ILE A 120 4.35 -3.67 -20.08
C ILE A 120 5.63 -4.50 -20.09
N MET A 121 6.39 -4.41 -21.19
CA MET A 121 7.67 -5.11 -21.31
C MET A 121 8.71 -4.53 -20.34
N ILE A 122 9.39 -5.40 -19.61
CA ILE A 122 10.51 -5.01 -18.75
C ILE A 122 11.79 -5.03 -19.59
N PRO A 123 12.53 -3.92 -19.71
CA PRO A 123 13.79 -3.93 -20.43
C PRO A 123 14.79 -4.79 -19.66
N VAL A 124 15.19 -5.90 -20.26
CA VAL A 124 16.26 -6.76 -19.76
C VAL A 124 17.35 -6.81 -20.81
N ASP A 125 18.57 -6.47 -20.43
CA ASP A 125 19.72 -6.74 -21.30
C ASP A 125 19.79 -8.25 -21.54
N PRO A 126 20.06 -8.70 -22.78
CA PRO A 126 20.41 -10.08 -23.03
C PRO A 126 21.56 -10.45 -22.10
N ARG A 127 21.46 -11.58 -21.39
CA ARG A 127 22.63 -12.09 -20.66
C ARG A 127 23.75 -12.25 -21.68
N PRO A 128 24.99 -11.81 -21.40
CA PRO A 128 26.11 -12.17 -22.26
C PRO A 128 26.14 -13.70 -22.34
N GLU A 129 26.04 -14.23 -23.55
CA GLU A 129 26.18 -15.66 -23.78
C GLU A 129 27.49 -16.11 -23.14
N CYS A 130 27.43 -17.08 -22.21
CA CYS A 130 28.64 -17.78 -21.79
C CYS A 130 29.20 -18.44 -23.05
N ARG A 131 30.23 -17.83 -23.66
CA ARG A 131 30.98 -18.49 -24.72
C ARG A 131 31.62 -19.76 -24.13
N PRO A 132 31.52 -20.90 -24.82
CA PRO A 132 32.10 -22.17 -24.39
C PRO A 132 33.64 -22.11 -24.33
#